data_AF-A0A2D6LJ85-F1
#
_entry.id   AF-A0A2D6LJ85-F1
#
_cell.length_a   1.000
_cell.length_b   1.000
_cell.length_c   1.000
_cell.angle_alpha   90.00
_cell.angle_beta   90.00
_cell.angle_gamma   90.00
#
_symmetry.space_group_name_H-M   'P 1'
#
loop_
_entity.id
_entity.type
_entity.pdbx_description
1 polymer ?
#
loop_
_entity_poly.entity_id
_entity_poly.type
_entity_poly.pdbx_seq_one_letter_code
_entity_poly.pdbx_strand_id
1 'polypeptide(L)'
;MKKAQGLSLNFMAIAGLVLIAVLVVTLILTGVLGDISPFFKEQTECKARGGTCSEFQECEKNDGTSVFGLGCPSTRDSALKEYCCIKD
;
A
#
# COMPACT_ATOMS: atom_id res chain seq x y z
N MET A 1 44.82 -13.96 -18.14
CA MET A 1 43.58 -14.15 -18.94
C MET A 1 42.49 -13.27 -18.34
N LYS A 2 42.14 -12.14 -18.97
CA LYS A 2 41.05 -11.27 -18.51
C LYS A 2 39.82 -11.52 -19.40
N LYS A 3 38.93 -12.42 -18.98
CA LYS A 3 37.60 -12.55 -19.58
C LYS A 3 36.74 -11.40 -19.06
N ALA A 4 36.88 -10.22 -19.65
CA ALA A 4 35.78 -9.26 -19.66
C ALA A 4 34.78 -9.81 -20.68
N GLN A 5 33.98 -10.79 -20.25
CA GLN A 5 32.78 -11.16 -20.99
C GLN A 5 31.93 -9.90 -21.06
N GLY A 6 31.79 -9.34 -22.26
CA GLY A 6 30.90 -8.22 -22.49
C GLY A 6 29.54 -8.59 -21.92
N LEU A 7 29.09 -7.85 -20.90
CA LEU A 7 27.71 -7.91 -20.48
C LEU A 7 26.90 -7.67 -21.76
N SER A 8 26.18 -8.69 -22.20
CA SER A 8 25.28 -8.59 -23.34
C SER A 8 24.42 -7.34 -23.14
N LEU A 9 24.31 -6.48 -24.16
CA LEU A 9 23.50 -5.26 -24.08
C LEU A 9 22.08 -5.55 -23.56
N ASN A 10 21.57 -6.74 -23.89
CA ASN A 10 20.29 -7.26 -23.41
C ASN A 10 20.28 -7.47 -21.90
N PHE A 11 21.39 -7.92 -21.31
CA PHE A 11 21.52 -8.08 -19.86
C PHE A 11 21.48 -6.74 -19.12
N MET A 12 22.13 -5.70 -19.65
CA MET A 12 22.01 -4.35 -19.09
C MET A 12 20.58 -3.81 -19.18
N ALA A 13 19.92 -4.02 -20.32
CA ALA A 13 18.53 -3.60 -20.51
C ALA A 13 17.58 -4.31 -19.52
N ILE A 14 17.72 -5.63 -19.37
CA ILE A 14 16.91 -6.42 -18.44
C ILE A 14 17.20 -6.00 -17.00
N ALA A 15 18.46 -5.82 -16.62
CA ALA A 15 18.83 -5.38 -15.27
C ALA A 15 18.22 -4.02 -14.92
N GLY A 16 18.21 -3.06 -15.86
CA GLY A 16 17.55 -1.77 -15.67
C GLY A 16 16.04 -1.89 -15.48
N LEU A 17 15.38 -2.71 -16.30
CA LEU A 17 13.94 -2.96 -16.21
C LEU A 17 13.53 -3.61 -14.88
N VAL A 18 14.31 -4.60 -14.42
CA VAL A 18 14.09 -5.25 -13.12
C VAL A 18 14.25 -4.26 -11.98
N LEU A 19 15.24 -3.38 -12.05
CA LEU A 19 15.48 -2.37 -11.01
C LEU A 19 14.31 -1.38 -10.90
N ILE A 20 13.73 -0.97 -12.04
CA ILE A 20 12.51 -0.15 -12.08
C ILE A 20 11.33 -0.92 -11.48
N ALA A 21 11.13 -2.19 -11.86
CA ALA A 21 10.04 -3.00 -11.33
C ALA A 21 10.13 -3.17 -9.81
N VAL A 22 11.34 -3.40 -9.27
CA VAL A 22 11.57 -3.47 -7.82
C VAL A 22 11.24 -2.15 -7.14
N LEU A 23 11.63 -1.00 -7.72
CA LEU A 23 11.26 0.32 -7.21
C LEU A 23 9.75 0.53 -7.16
N VAL A 24 9.02 0.12 -8.20
CA VAL A 24 7.56 0.23 -8.20
C VAL A 24 6.96 -0.64 -7.09
N VAL A 25 7.41 -1.90 -6.96
CA VAL A 25 6.90 -2.82 -5.92
C VAL A 25 7.21 -2.29 -4.51
N THR A 26 8.40 -1.76 -4.26
CA THR A 26 8.72 -1.20 -2.94
C THR A 26 7.87 0.03 -2.61
N LEU A 27 7.57 0.89 -3.60
CA LEU A 27 6.66 2.02 -3.43
C LEU A 27 5.21 1.57 -3.17
N ILE A 28 4.78 0.42 -3.71
CA ILE A 28 3.45 -0.16 -3.43
C ILE A 28 3.43 -0.67 -1.98
N LEU A 29 4.42 -1.47 -1.60
CA LEU A 29 4.49 -2.10 -0.28
C LEU A 29 4.64 -1.09 0.87
N THR A 30 5.36 0.01 0.63
CA THR A 30 5.53 1.08 1.62
C THR A 30 4.32 2.00 1.73
N GLY A 31 3.28 1.81 0.91
CA GLY A 31 2.08 2.64 0.90
C GLY A 31 2.27 4.04 0.31
N VAL A 32 3.50 4.41 -0.07
CA VAL A 32 3.83 5.72 -0.65
C VAL A 32 3.01 5.95 -1.92
N LEU A 33 2.75 4.93 -2.74
CA LEU A 33 1.91 5.03 -3.94
C LEU A 33 0.48 5.51 -3.68
N GLY A 34 -0.07 5.28 -2.49
CA GLY A 34 -1.36 5.81 -2.06
C GLY A 34 -1.33 7.32 -1.75
N ASP A 35 -0.17 7.85 -1.33
CA ASP A 35 0.03 9.29 -1.09
C ASP A 35 0.31 10.08 -2.37
N ILE A 36 1.02 9.49 -3.35
CA ILE A 36 1.41 10.17 -4.61
C ILE A 36 0.35 10.09 -5.71
N SER A 37 -0.57 9.11 -5.67
CA SER A 37 -1.61 8.99 -6.70
C SER A 37 -3.02 8.82 -6.09
N PRO A 38 -3.98 9.69 -6.45
CA PRO A 38 -5.36 9.57 -5.97
C PRO A 38 -6.04 8.29 -6.47
N PHE A 39 -5.61 7.73 -7.59
CA PHE A 39 -6.17 6.50 -8.17
C PHE A 39 -5.94 5.26 -7.28
N PHE A 40 -4.77 5.15 -6.65
CA PHE A 40 -4.48 4.08 -5.68
C PHE A 40 -5.09 4.36 -4.31
N LYS A 41 -5.26 5.63 -3.96
CA LYS A 41 -5.95 6.04 -2.74
C LYS A 41 -7.40 5.56 -2.75
N GLU A 42 -8.11 5.77 -3.86
CA GLU A 42 -9.49 5.30 -4.04
C GLU A 42 -9.64 3.78 -4.02
N GLN A 43 -8.59 2.96 -4.22
CA GLN A 43 -8.69 1.49 -4.08
C GLN A 43 -8.24 0.97 -2.72
N THR A 44 -7.42 1.75 -2.02
CA THR A 44 -6.89 1.38 -0.70
C THR A 44 -7.70 1.99 0.43
N GLU A 45 -8.57 2.97 0.15
CA GLU A 45 -9.48 3.57 1.12
C GLU A 45 -10.51 2.57 1.64
N CYS A 46 -10.77 2.64 2.95
CA CYS A 46 -11.75 1.81 3.65
C CYS A 46 -13.13 1.87 3.00
N LYS A 47 -13.52 3.08 2.58
CA LYS A 47 -14.80 3.36 1.92
C LYS A 47 -14.96 2.63 0.60
N ALA A 48 -13.87 2.44 -0.15
CA ALA A 48 -13.89 1.71 -1.42
C ALA A 48 -14.05 0.20 -1.23
N ARG A 49 -13.68 -0.32 -0.05
CA ARG A 49 -13.90 -1.70 0.36
C ARG A 49 -15.26 -1.92 1.02
N GLY A 50 -16.14 -0.93 0.98
CA GLY A 50 -17.46 -0.98 1.63
C GLY A 50 -17.43 -0.77 3.15
N GLY A 51 -16.30 -0.34 3.70
CA GLY A 51 -16.13 -0.09 5.13
C GLY A 51 -16.25 1.37 5.55
N THR A 52 -16.24 1.59 6.86
CA THR A 52 -16.24 2.91 7.51
C THR A 52 -15.04 3.05 8.43
N CYS A 53 -14.45 4.24 8.46
CA CYS A 53 -13.40 4.57 9.42
C CYS A 53 -14.03 4.94 10.76
N SER A 54 -13.65 4.23 11.82
CA SER A 54 -14.10 4.47 13.20
C SER A 54 -12.99 4.09 14.19
N GLU A 55 -13.15 4.42 15.45
CA GLU A 55 -12.25 3.92 16.49
C GLU A 55 -12.39 2.40 16.65
N PHE A 56 -11.32 1.75 17.11
CA PHE A 56 -11.31 0.30 17.34
C PHE A 56 -12.49 -0.17 18.21
N GLN A 57 -12.80 0.56 19.28
CA GLN A 57 -13.92 0.24 20.17
C GLN A 57 -15.28 0.37 19.50
N GLU A 58 -15.43 1.20 18.47
CA GLU A 58 -16.66 1.31 17.69
C GLU A 58 -16.77 0.23 16.63
N CYS A 59 -15.65 -0.20 16.04
CA CYS A 59 -15.64 -1.37 15.17
C CYS A 59 -16.02 -2.64 15.96
N GLU A 60 -15.43 -2.87 17.14
CA GLU A 60 -15.67 -4.08 17.95
C GLU A 60 -17.10 -4.17 18.53
N LYS A 61 -17.76 -3.05 18.78
CA LYS A 61 -19.16 -3.04 19.26
C LYS A 61 -20.13 -3.64 18.26
N ASN A 62 -19.76 -3.71 16.98
CA ASN A 62 -20.59 -4.26 15.93
C ASN A 62 -20.17 -5.72 15.68
N ASP A 63 -20.89 -6.67 16.28
CA ASP A 63 -20.75 -8.10 15.98
C ASP A 63 -20.72 -8.35 14.46
N GLY A 64 -19.73 -9.12 13.99
CA GLY A 64 -19.55 -9.42 12.55
C GLY A 64 -18.77 -8.38 11.74
N THR A 65 -18.05 -7.46 12.41
CA THR A 65 -17.27 -6.44 11.71
C THR A 65 -15.78 -6.79 11.68
N SER A 66 -15.22 -6.91 10.48
CA SER A 66 -13.79 -7.11 10.23
C SER A 66 -13.02 -5.79 10.38
N VAL A 67 -11.93 -5.78 11.17
CA VAL A 67 -11.17 -4.57 11.50
C VAL A 67 -9.80 -4.56 10.81
N PHE A 68 -9.52 -3.52 10.02
CA PHE A 68 -8.24 -3.34 9.33
C PHE A 68 -7.55 -2.06 9.78
N GLY A 69 -6.27 -2.13 10.15
CA GLY A 69 -5.46 -0.96 10.53
C GLY A 69 -4.95 -0.11 9.35
N LEU A 70 -5.52 -0.30 8.16
CA LEU A 70 -5.09 0.33 6.90
C LEU A 70 -6.33 0.82 6.14
N GLY A 71 -6.18 1.88 5.34
CA GLY A 71 -7.23 2.40 4.48
C GLY A 71 -8.06 3.54 5.07
N CYS A 72 -7.82 3.94 6.31
CA CYS A 72 -8.33 5.19 6.86
C CYS A 72 -7.27 6.29 6.73
N PRO A 73 -7.64 7.52 6.36
CA PRO A 73 -6.70 8.63 6.37
C PRO A 73 -6.14 8.74 7.79
N SER A 74 -4.81 8.62 7.94
CA SER A 74 -4.18 8.95 9.22
C SER A 74 -4.40 10.44 9.44
N THR A 75 -5.44 10.78 10.21
CA THR A 75 -5.67 12.12 10.69
C THR A 75 -4.45 12.53 11.50
N ARG A 76 -3.87 13.70 11.17
CA ARG A 76 -2.60 14.17 11.77
C ARG A 76 -2.68 14.39 13.29
N ASP A 77 -3.86 14.26 13.88
CA ASP A 77 -4.11 14.30 15.31
C ASP A 77 -3.91 12.90 15.91
N SER A 78 -2.68 12.68 16.39
CA SER A 78 -2.12 11.38 16.78
C SER A 78 -2.72 10.76 18.06
N ALA A 79 -3.93 11.14 18.45
CA ALA A 79 -4.59 10.61 19.66
C ALA A 79 -5.57 9.46 19.36
N LEU A 80 -6.13 9.41 18.15
CA LEU A 80 -7.15 8.43 17.78
C LEU A 80 -6.74 7.73 16.48
N LYS A 81 -6.23 6.50 16.60
CA LYS A 81 -6.01 5.64 15.44
C LYS A 81 -7.38 5.20 14.91
N GLU A 82 -7.78 5.73 13.77
CA GLU A 82 -8.96 5.27 13.04
C GLU A 82 -8.66 3.94 12.36
N TYR A 83 -9.54 2.96 12.55
CA TYR A 83 -9.49 1.64 11.93
C TYR A 83 -10.58 1.54 10.87
N CYS A 84 -10.31 0.78 9.82
CA CYS A 84 -11.30 0.46 8.81
C CYS A 84 -12.19 -0.68 9.29
N CYS A 85 -13.46 -0.40 9.58
CA CYS A 85 -14.46 -1.38 9.95
C CYS A 85 -15.24 -1.80 8.69
N ILE A 86 -15.18 -3.09 8.31
CA ILE A 86 -15.96 -3.65 7.20
C ILE A 86 -16.97 -4.62 7.80
N LYS A 87 -18.26 -4.37 7.57
CA LYS A 87 -19.33 -5.26 8.02
C LYS A 87 -19.45 -6.41 7.03
N ASP A 88 -19.21 -7.65 7.48
CA ASP A 88 -19.46 -8.85 6.68
C ASP A 88 -20.96 -9.07 6.43
#